data_AF-A0A939XCS3-F1
#
_entry.id   AF-A0A939XCS3-F1
#
_cell.length_a   1.000
_cell.length_b   1.000
_cell.length_c   1.000
_cell.angle_alpha   90.00
_cell.angle_beta   90.00
_cell.angle_gamma   90.00
#
_symmetry.space_group_name_H-M   'P 1'
#
loop_
_entity.id
_entity.type
_entity.pdbx_description
1 polymer ?
#
loop_
_entity_poly.entity_id
_entity_poly.type
_entity_poly.pdbx_seq_one_letter_code
_entity_poly.pdbx_strand_id
1 'polypeptide(L)'
;IGASYFRYSDDILIFSKSKEELDGRIADFNSHIEAKGLSVNPKKVSISCPGDPWEFLGFSYKDGQVDISRVTMDKLKGKIRRKARALLRWKTKTDASYERAAKALIRTFNKKLYNEQNEDLFTWCRWFFPVITTDKSLKEIDAYLLEYVRYLYSGRHYKGNYRVSYDDIKAMGFKSLVHEYYVTRTHDEP
;
A
#
# COMPACT_ATOMS: atom_id res chain seq x y z
N ILE A 1 4.21 15.64 -23.72
CA ILE A 1 4.03 15.22 -22.31
C ILE A 1 5.16 15.87 -21.52
N GLY A 2 4.86 16.98 -20.84
CA GLY A 2 5.85 17.98 -20.44
C GLY A 2 5.72 18.41 -18.99
N ALA A 3 6.30 17.62 -18.08
CA ALA A 3 6.67 18.08 -16.76
C ALA A 3 8.14 17.69 -16.53
N SER A 4 9.01 18.68 -16.34
CA SER A 4 10.46 18.45 -16.10
C SER A 4 10.75 17.95 -14.69
N TYR A 5 9.79 18.12 -13.76
CA TYR A 5 9.83 17.57 -12.41
C TYR A 5 8.41 17.49 -11.81
N PHE A 6 8.27 16.67 -10.76
CA PHE A 6 7.10 16.60 -9.89
C PHE A 6 7.54 16.86 -8.46
N ARG A 7 6.69 17.55 -7.68
CA ARG A 7 6.95 17.81 -6.26
C ARG A 7 5.68 17.61 -5.45
N TYR A 8 5.83 16.94 -4.32
CA TYR A 8 4.82 16.85 -3.28
C TYR A 8 5.49 17.08 -1.92
N SER A 9 5.25 18.24 -1.32
CA SER A 9 6.02 18.72 -0.15
C SER A 9 7.53 18.64 -0.40
N ASP A 10 8.26 17.83 0.37
CA ASP A 10 9.71 17.66 0.29
C ASP A 10 10.12 16.53 -0.68
N ASP A 11 9.17 15.71 -1.14
CA ASP A 11 9.43 14.64 -2.09
C ASP A 11 9.43 15.24 -3.51
N ILE A 12 10.56 15.10 -4.21
CA ILE A 12 10.78 15.67 -5.55
C ILE A 12 11.27 14.56 -6.49
N LEU A 13 10.69 14.52 -7.69
CA LEU A 13 11.07 13.62 -8.77
C LEU A 13 11.44 14.46 -10.00
N ILE A 14 12.67 14.34 -10.48
CA ILE A 14 13.17 15.10 -11.64
C ILE A 14 13.33 14.13 -12.81
N PHE A 15 12.76 14.48 -13.95
CA PHE A 15 12.91 13.71 -15.19
C PHE A 15 13.86 14.43 -16.12
N SER A 16 14.54 13.70 -17.00
CA SER A 16 15.47 14.24 -18.00
C SER A 16 15.57 13.28 -19.19
N LYS A 17 15.91 13.79 -20.38
CA LYS A 17 16.12 12.94 -21.56
C LYS A 17 17.54 12.41 -21.66
N SER A 18 18.51 13.11 -21.05
CA SER A 18 19.90 12.68 -20.98
C SER A 18 20.48 12.83 -19.57
N LYS A 19 21.62 12.18 -19.33
CA LYS A 19 22.34 12.26 -18.06
C LYS A 19 22.91 13.66 -17.83
N GLU A 20 23.43 14.28 -18.87
CA GLU A 20 23.99 15.64 -18.85
C GLU A 20 22.92 16.66 -18.47
N GLU A 21 21.72 16.56 -19.06
CA GLU A 21 20.58 17.40 -18.72
C GLU A 21 20.10 17.16 -17.26
N LEU A 22 20.19 15.91 -16.77
CA LEU A 22 19.84 15.59 -15.40
C LEU A 22 20.84 16.21 -14.41
N ASP A 23 22.13 16.11 -14.70
CA ASP A 23 23.19 16.62 -13.84
C ASP A 23 23.14 18.15 -13.75
N GLY A 24 22.87 18.85 -14.86
CA GLY A 24 22.60 20.28 -14.86
C GLY A 24 21.40 20.64 -13.97
N ARG A 25 20.29 19.90 -14.10
CA ARG A 25 19.10 20.10 -13.25
C ARG A 25 19.35 19.85 -11.77
N ILE A 26 20.15 18.84 -11.42
CA ILE A 26 20.53 18.55 -10.04
C ILE A 26 21.39 19.68 -9.48
N ALA A 27 22.33 20.23 -10.25
CA ALA A 27 23.17 21.35 -9.83
C ALA A 27 22.34 22.63 -9.57
N ASP A 28 21.43 22.97 -10.49
CA ASP A 28 20.51 24.10 -10.35
C ASP A 28 19.60 23.93 -9.12
N PHE A 29 19.07 22.71 -8.93
CA PHE A 29 18.24 22.36 -7.78
C PHE A 29 18.99 22.54 -6.46
N ASN A 30 20.19 21.98 -6.33
CA ASN A 30 20.99 22.08 -5.11
C ASN A 30 21.35 23.54 -4.80
N SER A 31 21.73 24.32 -5.81
CA SER A 31 22.03 25.75 -5.62
C SER A 31 20.84 26.52 -5.07
N HIS A 32 19.62 26.22 -5.55
CA HIS A 32 18.39 26.85 -5.06
C HIS A 32 18.00 26.40 -3.63
N ILE A 33 18.28 25.15 -3.29
CA ILE A 33 18.04 24.60 -1.95
C ILE A 33 19.01 25.22 -0.93
N GLU A 34 20.29 25.33 -1.28
CA GLU A 34 21.32 25.95 -0.44
C GLU A 34 21.07 27.45 -0.22
N ALA A 35 20.65 28.18 -1.27
CA ALA A 35 20.29 29.60 -1.16
C ALA A 35 19.13 29.85 -0.16
N LYS A 36 18.33 28.81 0.14
CA LYS A 36 17.25 28.85 1.13
C LYS A 36 17.66 28.33 2.51
N GLY A 37 18.94 28.02 2.72
CA GLY A 37 19.46 27.45 3.96
C GLY A 37 19.00 26.01 4.22
N LEU A 38 18.57 25.30 3.17
CA LEU A 38 18.15 23.91 3.24
C LEU A 38 19.27 23.00 2.71
N SER A 39 19.19 21.70 3.02
CA SER A 39 20.10 20.69 2.47
C SER A 39 19.35 19.43 2.08
N VAL A 40 19.85 18.75 1.05
CA VAL A 40 19.31 17.48 0.60
C VAL A 40 19.89 16.35 1.46
N ASN A 41 19.06 15.38 1.84
CA ASN A 41 19.55 14.20 2.55
C ASN A 41 20.19 13.21 1.57
N PRO A 42 21.52 13.01 1.56
CA PRO A 42 22.19 12.19 0.56
C PRO A 42 21.76 10.72 0.59
N LYS A 43 21.30 10.23 1.76
CA LYS A 43 20.82 8.85 1.91
C LYS A 43 19.47 8.59 1.24
N LYS A 44 18.74 9.65 0.86
CA LYS A 44 17.43 9.58 0.21
C LYS A 44 17.47 9.99 -1.26
N VAL A 45 18.60 10.47 -1.76
CA VAL A 45 18.79 10.77 -3.17
C VAL A 45 19.07 9.48 -3.91
N SER A 46 18.39 9.27 -5.02
CA SER A 46 18.66 8.16 -5.93
C SER A 46 18.53 8.64 -7.37
N ILE A 47 19.34 8.06 -8.25
CA ILE A 47 19.29 8.27 -9.69
C ILE A 47 18.98 6.92 -10.31
N SER A 48 18.00 6.88 -11.20
CA SER A 48 17.57 5.68 -11.91
C SER A 48 17.65 5.93 -13.41
N CYS A 49 18.05 4.90 -14.17
CA CYS A 49 17.94 4.94 -15.63
C CYS A 49 16.50 4.58 -16.06
N PRO A 50 16.13 4.84 -17.33
CA PRO A 50 14.85 4.38 -17.85
C PRO A 50 14.67 2.87 -17.63
N GLY A 51 13.57 2.48 -16.97
CA GLY A 51 13.25 1.09 -16.65
C GLY A 51 13.73 0.61 -15.27
N ASP A 52 14.72 1.28 -14.67
CA ASP A 52 15.19 0.95 -13.34
C ASP A 52 14.12 1.18 -12.26
N PRO A 53 14.19 0.43 -11.14
CA PRO A 53 13.24 0.59 -10.07
C PRO A 53 13.41 1.92 -9.33
N TRP A 54 12.30 2.59 -9.03
CA TRP A 54 12.26 3.73 -8.10
C TRP A 54 10.94 3.76 -7.33
N GLU A 55 10.93 4.46 -6.19
CA GLU A 55 9.74 4.66 -5.37
C GLU A 55 9.43 6.15 -5.23
N PHE A 56 8.15 6.53 -5.29
CA PHE A 56 7.69 7.91 -5.07
C PHE A 56 6.28 7.90 -4.50
N LEU A 57 6.03 8.66 -3.44
CA LEU A 57 4.70 8.80 -2.79
C LEU A 57 3.99 7.48 -2.45
N GLY A 58 4.77 6.44 -2.16
CA GLY A 58 4.26 5.12 -1.81
C GLY A 58 3.93 4.22 -3.00
N PHE A 59 4.24 4.64 -4.22
CA PHE A 59 4.29 3.81 -5.43
C PHE A 59 5.70 3.29 -5.69
N SER A 60 5.79 2.17 -6.39
CA SER A 60 7.00 1.70 -7.04
C SER A 60 6.79 1.67 -8.55
N TYR A 61 7.82 2.02 -9.29
CA TYR A 61 7.91 1.83 -10.73
C TYR A 61 9.02 0.83 -11.02
N LYS A 62 8.83 -0.05 -11.99
CA LYS A 62 9.90 -0.85 -12.61
C LYS A 62 9.44 -1.30 -13.99
N ASP A 63 10.25 -1.03 -15.01
CA ASP A 63 10.06 -1.54 -16.38
C ASP A 63 8.61 -1.38 -16.90
N GLY A 64 8.11 -0.14 -16.89
CA GLY A 64 6.75 0.21 -17.33
C GLY A 64 5.62 -0.18 -16.37
N GLN A 65 5.89 -0.98 -15.34
CA GLN A 65 4.90 -1.36 -14.32
C GLN A 65 4.95 -0.42 -13.13
N VAL A 66 3.79 0.13 -12.77
CA VAL A 66 3.56 0.84 -11.50
C VAL A 66 2.79 -0.06 -10.55
N ASP A 67 3.28 -0.19 -9.32
CA ASP A 67 2.67 -0.95 -8.23
C ASP A 67 2.82 -0.19 -6.88
N ILE A 68 2.39 -0.79 -5.78
CA ILE A 68 2.58 -0.27 -4.42
C ILE A 68 4.04 -0.47 -3.99
N SER A 69 4.61 0.54 -3.33
CA SER A 69 5.99 0.47 -2.86
C SER A 69 6.16 -0.53 -1.72
N ARG A 70 7.36 -1.10 -1.58
CA ARG A 70 7.62 -2.12 -0.55
C ARG A 70 7.42 -1.54 0.85
N VAL A 71 7.86 -0.31 1.05
CA VAL A 71 7.68 0.43 2.31
C VAL A 71 6.20 0.59 2.66
N THR A 72 5.36 0.91 1.68
CA THR A 72 3.91 1.03 1.88
C THR A 72 3.28 -0.31 2.26
N MET A 73 3.66 -1.39 1.58
CA MET A 73 3.22 -2.74 1.91
C MET A 73 3.61 -3.14 3.33
N ASP A 74 4.88 -2.96 3.70
CA ASP A 74 5.39 -3.33 5.02
C ASP A 74 4.71 -2.53 6.14
N LYS A 75 4.42 -1.24 5.91
CA LYS A 75 3.62 -0.42 6.84
C LYS A 75 2.20 -0.97 7.01
N LEU A 76 1.53 -1.37 5.93
CA LEU A 76 0.17 -1.93 5.99
C LEU A 76 0.16 -3.29 6.69
N LYS A 77 1.04 -4.21 6.28
CA LYS A 77 1.24 -5.51 6.94
C LYS A 77 1.57 -5.36 8.42
N GLY A 78 2.42 -4.41 8.77
CA GLY A 78 2.73 -4.06 10.16
C GLY A 78 1.47 -3.66 10.95
N LYS A 79 0.55 -2.89 10.35
CA LYS A 79 -0.74 -2.54 10.96
C LYS A 79 -1.64 -3.77 11.14
N ILE A 80 -1.74 -4.63 10.13
CA ILE A 80 -2.51 -5.90 10.18
C ILE A 80 -2.03 -6.75 11.35
N ARG A 81 -0.73 -7.04 11.39
CA ARG A 81 -0.10 -7.85 12.44
C ARG A 81 -0.35 -7.29 13.84
N ARG A 82 -0.14 -5.97 14.03
CA ARG A 82 -0.35 -5.33 15.35
C ARG A 82 -1.81 -5.42 15.78
N LYS A 83 -2.75 -5.16 14.88
CA LYS A 83 -4.19 -5.22 15.18
C LYS A 83 -4.64 -6.65 15.49
N ALA A 84 -4.22 -7.63 14.70
CA ALA A 84 -4.54 -9.03 14.92
C ALA A 84 -3.99 -9.53 16.28
N ARG A 85 -2.74 -9.20 16.64
CA ARG A 85 -2.18 -9.53 17.96
C ARG A 85 -2.95 -8.88 19.11
N ALA A 86 -3.37 -7.61 18.94
CA ALA A 86 -4.18 -6.93 19.93
C ALA A 86 -5.56 -7.60 20.10
N LEU A 87 -6.20 -7.97 18.99
CA LEU A 87 -7.48 -8.69 18.99
C LEU A 87 -7.36 -10.09 19.58
N LEU A 88 -6.26 -10.80 19.35
CA LEU A 88 -6.02 -12.09 19.98
C LEU A 88 -5.93 -11.96 21.50
N ARG A 89 -5.16 -11.00 22.02
CA ARG A 89 -5.07 -10.74 23.47
C ARG A 89 -6.43 -10.37 24.06
N TRP A 90 -7.16 -9.49 23.39
CA TRP A 90 -8.51 -9.10 23.79
C TRP A 90 -9.46 -10.31 23.81
N LYS A 91 -9.43 -11.14 22.76
CA LYS A 91 -10.22 -12.36 22.64
C LYS A 91 -9.98 -13.28 23.82
N THR A 92 -8.71 -13.56 24.15
CA THR A 92 -8.33 -14.41 25.29
C THR A 92 -8.72 -13.81 26.63
N LYS A 93 -8.60 -12.48 26.81
CA LYS A 93 -8.97 -11.80 28.06
C LYS A 93 -10.49 -11.81 28.32
N THR A 94 -11.29 -11.76 27.26
CA THR A 94 -12.75 -11.58 27.34
C THR A 94 -13.54 -12.83 27.00
N ASP A 95 -12.85 -13.95 26.76
CA ASP A 95 -13.41 -15.20 26.25
C ASP A 95 -14.32 -15.00 25.02
N ALA A 96 -13.95 -14.04 24.16
CA ALA A 96 -14.73 -13.77 22.95
C ALA A 96 -14.53 -14.87 21.91
N SER A 97 -15.56 -15.10 21.10
CA SER A 97 -15.46 -16.05 19.99
C SER A 97 -14.43 -15.62 18.94
N TYR A 98 -13.87 -16.61 18.25
CA TYR A 98 -13.02 -16.40 17.07
C TYR A 98 -13.69 -15.46 16.04
N GLU A 99 -14.94 -15.75 15.67
CA GLU A 99 -15.68 -14.98 14.68
C GLU A 99 -15.80 -13.50 15.06
N ARG A 100 -16.03 -13.21 16.35
CA ARG A 100 -16.13 -11.83 16.83
C ARG A 100 -14.81 -11.07 16.65
N ALA A 101 -13.69 -11.73 16.93
CA ALA A 101 -12.35 -11.16 16.71
C ALA A 101 -12.04 -11.01 15.21
N ALA A 102 -12.37 -12.01 14.39
CA ALA A 102 -12.15 -11.99 12.94
C ALA A 102 -12.96 -10.88 12.25
N LYS A 103 -14.27 -10.80 12.52
CA LYS A 103 -15.14 -9.70 12.04
C LYS A 103 -14.61 -8.32 12.45
N ALA A 104 -14.08 -8.19 13.67
CA ALA A 104 -13.47 -6.93 14.12
C ALA A 104 -12.19 -6.57 13.34
N LEU A 105 -11.34 -7.55 13.02
CA LEU A 105 -10.16 -7.34 12.19
C LEU A 105 -10.56 -6.91 10.77
N ILE A 106 -11.44 -7.70 10.14
CA ILE A 106 -11.96 -7.46 8.79
C ILE A 106 -12.58 -6.07 8.69
N ARG A 107 -13.52 -5.73 9.59
CA ARG A 107 -14.16 -4.41 9.61
C ARG A 107 -13.15 -3.27 9.76
N THR A 108 -12.10 -3.45 10.57
CA THR A 108 -11.05 -2.43 10.74
C THR A 108 -10.33 -2.16 9.42
N PHE A 109 -10.00 -3.21 8.67
CA PHE A 109 -9.27 -3.07 7.40
C PHE A 109 -10.16 -2.69 6.24
N ASN A 110 -11.39 -3.20 6.16
CA ASN A 110 -12.36 -2.73 5.15
C ASN A 110 -12.59 -1.22 5.31
N LYS A 111 -12.82 -0.73 6.54
CA LYS A 111 -12.97 0.70 6.79
C LYS A 111 -11.73 1.48 6.37
N LYS A 112 -10.53 0.96 6.66
CA LYS A 112 -9.28 1.63 6.30
C LYS A 112 -9.03 1.67 4.78
N LEU A 113 -9.38 0.60 4.08
CA LEU A 113 -9.05 0.41 2.67
C LEU A 113 -10.10 1.05 1.76
N TYR A 114 -11.39 0.88 2.07
CA TYR A 114 -12.51 1.25 1.20
C TYR A 114 -13.34 2.43 1.72
N ASN A 115 -13.40 2.64 3.05
CA ASN A 115 -14.18 3.67 3.75
C ASN A 115 -15.48 4.11 3.05
N GLU A 116 -16.42 3.18 2.89
CA GLU A 116 -17.68 3.34 2.12
C GLU A 116 -18.67 4.40 2.63
N GLN A 117 -18.44 5.01 3.80
CA GLN A 117 -19.42 5.90 4.43
C GLN A 117 -19.31 7.36 4.00
N ASN A 118 -18.29 7.72 3.23
CA ASN A 118 -18.12 9.09 2.76
C ASN A 118 -17.35 9.09 1.44
N GLU A 119 -18.07 9.38 0.35
CA GLU A 119 -17.51 9.43 -0.99
C GLU A 119 -16.50 10.57 -1.18
N ASP A 120 -16.41 11.53 -0.28
CA ASP A 120 -15.41 12.60 -0.34
C ASP A 120 -14.11 12.23 0.40
N LEU A 121 -14.08 11.08 1.11
CA LEU A 121 -12.88 10.64 1.82
C LEU A 121 -11.90 9.95 0.89
N PHE A 122 -10.69 10.50 0.82
CA PHE A 122 -9.54 9.89 0.18
C PHE A 122 -9.17 8.57 0.90
N THR A 123 -9.49 7.44 0.27
CA THR A 123 -9.22 6.10 0.81
C THR A 123 -7.95 5.51 0.23
N TRP A 124 -7.44 4.47 0.89
CA TRP A 124 -6.25 3.79 0.39
C TRP A 124 -6.47 3.22 -1.02
N CYS A 125 -7.62 2.62 -1.30
CA CYS A 125 -7.92 2.09 -2.63
C CYS A 125 -8.08 3.21 -3.66
N ARG A 126 -8.76 4.32 -3.32
CA ARG A 126 -8.91 5.48 -4.22
C ARG A 126 -7.58 6.15 -4.57
N TRP A 127 -6.58 6.05 -3.69
CA TRP A 127 -5.23 6.53 -3.99
C TRP A 127 -4.46 5.60 -4.93
N PHE A 128 -4.50 4.28 -4.68
CA PHE A 128 -3.66 3.33 -5.41
C PHE A 128 -4.29 2.81 -6.70
N PHE A 129 -5.58 2.49 -6.71
CA PHE A 129 -6.24 1.79 -7.82
C PHE A 129 -6.14 2.51 -9.17
N PRO A 130 -6.29 3.85 -9.26
CA PRO A 130 -6.19 4.55 -10.54
C PRO A 130 -4.79 4.51 -11.15
N VAL A 131 -3.75 4.30 -10.34
CA VAL A 131 -2.34 4.49 -10.72
C VAL A 131 -1.63 3.16 -10.93
N ILE A 132 -1.93 2.13 -10.12
CA ILE A 132 -1.28 0.83 -10.26
C ILE A 132 -1.74 0.13 -11.54
N THR A 133 -0.79 -0.56 -12.16
CA THR A 133 -0.94 -1.28 -13.44
C THR A 133 -0.94 -2.78 -13.27
N THR A 134 -0.77 -3.26 -12.03
CA THR A 134 -0.67 -4.68 -11.70
C THR A 134 -1.32 -4.94 -10.34
N ASP A 135 -1.75 -6.18 -10.11
CA ASP A 135 -2.45 -6.61 -8.89
C ASP A 135 -1.55 -7.41 -7.93
N LYS A 136 -0.25 -7.52 -8.22
CA LYS A 136 0.72 -8.32 -7.46
C LYS A 136 0.73 -7.95 -5.97
N SER A 137 0.91 -6.67 -5.66
CA SER A 137 0.91 -6.20 -4.27
C SER A 137 -0.48 -6.34 -3.61
N LEU A 138 -1.57 -6.23 -4.37
CA LEU A 138 -2.93 -6.44 -3.85
C LEU A 138 -3.14 -7.89 -3.41
N LYS A 139 -2.74 -8.86 -4.25
CA LYS A 139 -2.76 -10.30 -3.93
C LYS A 139 -1.96 -10.59 -2.66
N GLU A 140 -0.78 -9.99 -2.53
CA GLU A 140 0.09 -10.16 -1.36
C GLU A 140 -0.54 -9.59 -0.08
N ILE A 141 -1.20 -8.44 -0.15
CA ILE A 141 -1.91 -7.83 0.99
C ILE A 141 -3.13 -8.67 1.39
N ASP A 142 -3.95 -9.10 0.42
CA ASP A 142 -5.11 -9.95 0.67
C ASP A 142 -4.69 -11.27 1.34
N ALA A 143 -3.70 -11.96 0.78
CA ALA A 143 -3.18 -13.20 1.36
C ALA A 143 -2.68 -12.99 2.80
N TYR A 144 -1.96 -11.89 3.06
CA TYR A 144 -1.46 -11.57 4.39
C TYR A 144 -2.59 -11.27 5.39
N LEU A 145 -3.63 -10.54 4.97
CA LEU A 145 -4.78 -10.28 5.83
C LEU A 145 -5.55 -11.56 6.15
N LEU A 146 -5.79 -12.42 5.14
CA LEU A 146 -6.43 -13.73 5.32
C LEU A 146 -5.63 -14.62 6.28
N GLU A 147 -4.30 -14.61 6.17
CA GLU A 147 -3.43 -15.33 7.10
C GLU A 147 -3.61 -14.86 8.54
N TYR A 148 -3.72 -13.55 8.76
CA TYR A 148 -3.95 -12.99 10.10
C TYR A 148 -5.39 -13.14 10.61
N VAL A 149 -6.37 -13.27 9.73
CA VAL A 149 -7.72 -13.71 10.12
C VAL A 149 -7.63 -15.15 10.64
N ARG A 150 -7.01 -16.06 9.89
CA ARG A 150 -6.78 -17.45 10.29
C ARG A 150 -5.97 -17.58 11.58
N TYR A 151 -4.97 -16.73 11.76
CA TYR A 151 -4.19 -16.64 12.99
C TYR A 151 -5.05 -16.40 14.25
N LEU A 152 -6.17 -15.67 14.14
CA LEU A 152 -7.04 -15.40 15.30
C LEU A 152 -7.74 -16.66 15.83
N TYR A 153 -7.85 -17.71 15.01
CA TYR A 153 -8.48 -18.98 15.40
C TYR A 153 -7.65 -19.70 16.48
N SER A 154 -6.33 -19.79 16.26
CA SER A 154 -5.43 -20.60 17.09
C SER A 154 -4.34 -19.81 17.82
N GLY A 155 -4.11 -18.55 17.43
CA GLY A 155 -2.99 -17.74 17.89
C GLY A 155 -1.63 -18.16 17.34
N ARG A 156 -1.57 -19.05 16.34
CA ARG A 156 -0.34 -19.56 15.71
C ARG A 156 -0.49 -19.57 14.19
N HIS A 157 0.62 -19.44 13.47
CA HIS A 157 0.66 -19.62 12.01
C HIS A 157 0.97 -21.08 11.69
N TYR A 158 -0.02 -21.86 11.28
CA TYR A 158 0.18 -23.26 10.86
C TYR A 158 -0.93 -23.74 9.91
N LYS A 159 -0.66 -24.84 9.20
CA LYS A 159 -1.53 -25.37 8.12
C LYS A 159 -2.92 -25.79 8.59
N GLY A 160 -3.11 -26.17 9.86
CA GLY A 160 -4.43 -26.57 10.37
C GLY A 160 -5.45 -25.43 10.45
N ASN A 161 -5.01 -24.16 10.38
CA ASN A 161 -5.92 -23.02 10.33
C ASN A 161 -6.67 -22.89 9.00
N TYR A 162 -6.24 -23.58 7.93
CA TYR A 162 -6.95 -23.60 6.66
C TYR A 162 -8.32 -24.28 6.73
N ARG A 163 -8.65 -24.91 7.88
CA ARG A 163 -10.03 -25.28 8.21
C ARG A 163 -11.00 -24.09 8.21
N VAL A 164 -10.49 -22.89 8.47
CA VAL A 164 -11.20 -21.65 8.19
C VAL A 164 -11.00 -21.38 6.70
N SER A 165 -12.03 -21.73 5.93
CA SER A 165 -12.06 -21.60 4.50
C SER A 165 -12.08 -20.13 4.07
N TYR A 166 -11.84 -19.89 2.79
CA TYR A 166 -12.01 -18.55 2.23
C TYR A 166 -13.48 -18.09 2.33
N ASP A 167 -14.43 -19.00 2.10
CA ASP A 167 -15.85 -18.69 2.14
C ASP A 167 -16.33 -18.31 3.54
N ASP A 168 -15.79 -18.96 4.58
CA ASP A 168 -16.05 -18.55 5.98
C ASP A 168 -15.60 -17.10 6.20
N ILE A 169 -14.42 -16.74 5.69
CA ILE A 169 -13.84 -15.41 5.84
C ILE A 169 -14.64 -14.36 5.04
N LYS A 170 -15.10 -14.72 3.84
CA LYS A 170 -15.98 -13.89 3.03
C LYS A 170 -17.33 -13.69 3.71
N ALA A 171 -17.92 -14.72 4.31
CA ALA A 171 -19.16 -14.63 5.10
C ALA A 171 -18.99 -13.74 6.35
N MET A 172 -17.76 -13.60 6.88
CA MET A 172 -17.43 -12.64 7.93
C MET A 172 -17.25 -11.19 7.42
N GLY A 173 -17.45 -10.95 6.12
CA GLY A 173 -17.45 -9.63 5.49
C GLY A 173 -16.12 -9.23 4.86
N PHE A 174 -15.21 -10.16 4.61
CA PHE A 174 -13.95 -9.85 3.91
C PHE A 174 -14.21 -9.37 2.49
N LYS A 175 -13.57 -8.25 2.12
CA LYS A 175 -13.59 -7.68 0.77
C LYS A 175 -12.18 -7.76 0.17
N SER A 176 -12.05 -8.44 -0.96
CA SER A 176 -10.77 -8.65 -1.64
C SER A 176 -10.34 -7.39 -2.40
N LEU A 177 -9.11 -6.94 -2.15
CA LEU A 177 -8.52 -5.82 -2.89
C LEU A 177 -8.44 -6.12 -4.38
N VAL A 178 -8.12 -7.36 -4.75
CA VAL A 178 -8.02 -7.78 -6.16
C VAL A 178 -9.37 -7.68 -6.85
N HIS A 179 -10.42 -8.20 -6.22
CA HIS A 179 -11.78 -8.11 -6.79
C HIS A 179 -12.20 -6.66 -6.98
N GLU A 180 -12.07 -5.84 -5.93
CA GLU A 180 -12.46 -4.42 -5.96
C GLU A 180 -11.64 -3.63 -7.00
N TYR A 181 -10.34 -3.93 -7.16
CA TYR A 181 -9.50 -3.32 -8.18
C TYR A 181 -10.05 -3.56 -9.59
N TYR A 182 -10.38 -4.81 -9.94
CA TYR A 182 -10.94 -5.09 -11.26
C TYR A 182 -12.34 -4.53 -11.45
N VAL A 183 -13.19 -4.54 -10.40
CA VAL A 183 -14.51 -3.91 -10.45
C VAL A 183 -14.38 -2.41 -10.75
N THR A 184 -13.46 -1.69 -10.12
CA THR A 184 -13.28 -0.26 -10.43
C THR A 184 -12.89 -0.01 -11.88
N ARG A 185 -12.06 -0.86 -12.47
CA ARG A 185 -11.59 -0.68 -13.85
C ARG A 185 -12.63 -1.00 -14.92
N THR A 186 -13.55 -1.95 -14.66
CA THR A 186 -14.64 -2.23 -15.60
C THR A 186 -15.69 -1.12 -15.63
N HIS A 187 -15.78 -0.31 -14.57
CA HIS A 187 -16.66 0.87 -14.53
C HIS A 187 -16.02 2.12 -15.17
N ASP A 188 -14.71 2.09 -15.42
CA ASP A 188 -13.94 3.16 -16.06
C ASP A 188 -13.81 2.96 -17.59
N GLU A 189 -14.37 1.87 -18.15
CA GLU A 189 -14.51 1.69 -19.60
C GLU A 189 -15.81 2.34 -20.10
N PRO A 190 -15.77 3.25 -21.10
CA PRO A 190 -16.94 3.95 -21.62
C PRO A 190 -17.92 3.06 -22.39
#